data_AF-A0A8J4CN95-F1
#
_entry.id   AF-A0A8J4CN95-F1
#
_cell.length_a   1.000
_cell.length_b   1.000
_cell.length_c   1.000
_cell.angle_alpha   90.00
_cell.angle_beta   90.00
_cell.angle_gamma   90.00
#
_symmetry.space_group_name_H-M   'P 1'
#
loop_
_entity.id
_entity.type
_entity.pdbx_description
1 polymer ?
#
loop_
_entity_poly.entity_id
_entity_poly.type
_entity_poly.pdbx_seq_one_letter_code
_entity_poly.pdbx_strand_id
1 'polypeptide(L)'
;MTDGSSQAGHCSAEQYASLLQALHGDGAAATELCKLFTTNARTEEVVYGLNTVFMVLSGALVFIMMNILLQTVLDGAASAVMWYLVGFGFAYGIGDKPNGFIGDALFGLARYSSHQTVTGTGEWTSWFFQWAFCATAATIPAGAVAERFNFNAYLGYSIFLGGFVYPVVVHWVWCPTGWLGYGTDKPLLGAGMIDFAGSGVVHMTGGLAGLIGAWMVGPRMGRFDANGQPVHMPGHSAILVVLGTVLLWFGWYGFNPGSALIVDTVSSAMIAGRAAVTTTLSGAAGGLTCLALAVIRHRVSIKTECNIKWW
;
A
#
# COMPACT_ATOMS: atom_id res chain seq x y z
N MET A 1 14.00 20.71 -30.02
CA MET A 1 13.14 21.75 -30.61
C MET A 1 12.53 21.13 -31.84
N THR A 2 11.29 20.68 -31.89
CA THR A 2 10.06 21.30 -31.39
C THR A 2 9.16 20.28 -30.69
N ASP A 3 8.51 20.79 -29.65
CA ASP A 3 7.53 20.18 -28.77
C ASP A 3 6.31 19.67 -29.55
N GLY A 4 5.95 18.41 -29.32
CA GLY A 4 4.79 17.72 -29.87
C GLY A 4 3.74 17.46 -28.78
N SER A 5 3.61 18.36 -27.81
CA SER A 5 2.49 18.37 -26.88
C SER A 5 1.18 18.47 -27.68
N SER A 6 0.48 17.36 -27.82
CA SER A 6 -0.91 17.34 -28.26
C SER A 6 -1.71 18.22 -27.30
N GLN A 7 -2.10 19.41 -27.76
CA GLN A 7 -3.10 20.25 -27.09
C GLN A 7 -4.43 19.52 -27.14
N ALA A 8 -4.67 18.65 -26.15
CA ALA A 8 -6.01 18.21 -25.84
C ALA A 8 -6.74 19.37 -25.15
N GLY A 9 -7.75 19.95 -25.80
CA GLY A 9 -8.82 20.66 -25.07
C GLY A 9 -9.06 22.15 -25.35
N HIS A 10 -8.50 22.78 -26.38
CA HIS A 10 -8.96 24.13 -26.76
C HIS A 10 -10.16 24.06 -27.71
N CYS A 11 -11.39 24.10 -27.16
CA CYS A 11 -12.59 24.45 -27.93
C CYS A 11 -12.46 25.94 -28.31
N SER A 12 -12.29 26.26 -29.59
CA SER A 12 -12.48 27.64 -30.05
C SER A 12 -13.96 27.84 -30.35
N ALA A 13 -14.56 28.85 -29.73
CA ALA A 13 -15.97 29.19 -29.95
C ALA A 13 -16.27 29.45 -31.44
N GLU A 14 -15.28 29.92 -32.21
CA GLU A 14 -15.39 30.14 -33.67
C GLU A 14 -15.54 28.83 -34.48
N GLN A 15 -14.85 27.75 -34.11
CA GLN A 15 -14.95 26.47 -34.82
C GLN A 15 -16.31 25.78 -34.64
N TYR A 16 -16.94 25.93 -33.47
CA TYR A 16 -18.30 25.42 -33.23
C TYR A 16 -19.39 26.38 -33.70
N ALA A 17 -19.16 27.69 -33.65
CA ALA A 17 -20.10 28.70 -34.17
C ALA A 17 -20.34 28.52 -35.67
N SER A 18 -19.32 28.18 -36.46
CA SER A 18 -19.46 27.89 -37.89
C SER A 18 -20.23 26.57 -38.15
N LEU A 19 -20.00 25.54 -37.34
CA LEU A 19 -20.72 24.26 -37.44
C LEU A 19 -22.20 24.38 -37.01
N LEU A 20 -22.51 25.22 -36.02
CA LEU A 20 -23.86 25.44 -35.49
C LEU A 20 -24.63 26.53 -36.25
N GLN A 21 -23.96 27.51 -36.85
CA GLN A 21 -24.56 28.39 -37.86
C GLN A 21 -25.03 27.60 -39.08
N ALA A 22 -24.30 26.54 -39.47
CA ALA A 22 -24.71 25.64 -40.54
C ALA A 22 -25.91 24.75 -40.17
N LEU A 23 -26.21 24.56 -38.88
CA LEU A 23 -27.29 23.70 -38.41
C LEU A 23 -28.55 24.46 -38.00
N HIS A 24 -28.48 25.55 -37.21
CA HIS A 24 -29.69 26.29 -36.75
C HIS A 24 -29.48 27.78 -36.38
N GLY A 25 -28.31 28.39 -36.61
CA GLY A 25 -28.13 29.85 -36.46
C GLY A 25 -28.14 30.40 -35.03
N ASP A 26 -28.07 29.56 -33.99
CA ASP A 26 -28.14 30.00 -32.60
C ASP A 26 -26.75 30.03 -31.92
N GLY A 27 -26.11 31.20 -31.93
CA GLY A 27 -24.80 31.43 -31.31
C GLY A 27 -24.80 31.27 -29.78
N ALA A 28 -25.95 31.36 -29.11
CA ALA A 28 -26.06 31.13 -27.68
C ALA A 28 -25.94 29.64 -27.33
N ALA A 29 -26.55 28.76 -28.14
CA ALA A 29 -26.41 27.31 -28.01
C ALA A 29 -24.97 26.85 -28.26
N ALA A 30 -24.26 27.46 -29.22
CA ALA A 30 -22.83 27.20 -29.45
C ALA A 30 -21.94 27.61 -28.27
N THR A 31 -22.27 28.73 -27.64
CA THR A 31 -21.55 29.22 -26.45
C THR A 31 -21.79 28.32 -25.24
N GLU A 32 -23.01 27.84 -25.01
CA GLU A 32 -23.28 26.90 -23.92
C GLU A 32 -22.74 25.49 -24.17
N LEU A 33 -22.76 24.99 -25.41
CA LEU A 33 -22.08 23.73 -25.74
C LEU A 33 -20.58 23.84 -25.53
N CYS A 34 -19.94 24.92 -26.01
CA CYS A 34 -18.51 25.10 -25.76
C CYS A 34 -18.22 25.22 -24.26
N LYS A 35 -19.02 25.96 -23.47
CA LYS A 35 -18.92 25.97 -22.00
C LYS A 35 -19.10 24.59 -21.37
N LEU A 36 -20.02 23.76 -21.87
CA LEU A 36 -20.22 22.38 -21.40
C LEU A 36 -19.00 21.50 -21.65
N PHE A 37 -18.29 21.70 -22.76
CA PHE A 37 -17.07 20.96 -23.14
C PHE A 37 -15.75 21.60 -22.65
N THR A 38 -15.74 22.90 -22.32
CA THR A 38 -14.57 23.63 -21.77
C THR A 38 -14.60 23.77 -20.27
N THR A 39 -15.67 23.38 -19.59
CA THR A 39 -15.67 23.33 -18.12
C THR A 39 -14.81 22.16 -17.67
N ASN A 40 -13.49 22.37 -17.70
CA ASN A 40 -12.48 21.54 -17.07
C ASN A 40 -12.87 21.14 -15.64
N ALA A 41 -13.63 21.98 -14.93
CA ALA A 41 -14.19 21.69 -13.62
C ALA A 41 -14.96 20.35 -13.53
N ARG A 42 -15.79 19.99 -14.52
CA ARG A 42 -16.50 18.69 -14.47
C ARG A 42 -15.58 17.51 -14.72
N THR A 43 -14.60 17.66 -15.60
CA THR A 43 -13.60 16.62 -15.87
C THR A 43 -12.67 16.43 -14.67
N GLU A 44 -12.26 17.52 -14.04
CA GLU A 44 -11.46 17.54 -12.81
C GLU A 44 -12.21 16.90 -11.63
N GLU A 45 -13.50 17.22 -11.44
CA GLU A 45 -14.35 16.59 -10.42
C GLU A 45 -14.52 15.09 -10.67
N VAL A 46 -14.70 14.67 -11.92
CA VAL A 46 -14.79 13.24 -12.29
C VAL A 46 -13.47 12.52 -12.05
N VAL A 47 -12.35 13.11 -12.46
CA VAL A 47 -11.01 12.55 -12.22
C VAL A 47 -10.72 12.46 -10.73
N TYR A 48 -11.06 13.49 -9.96
CA TYR A 48 -10.94 13.49 -8.50
C TYR A 48 -11.79 12.38 -7.85
N GLY A 49 -13.04 12.23 -8.29
CA GLY A 49 -13.93 11.16 -7.82
C GLY A 49 -13.39 9.77 -8.14
N LEU A 50 -12.93 9.54 -9.37
CA LEU A 50 -12.34 8.26 -9.79
C LEU A 50 -11.07 7.91 -9.01
N ASN A 51 -10.18 8.88 -8.81
CA ASN A 51 -8.96 8.68 -8.02
C ASN A 51 -9.27 8.40 -6.54
N THR A 52 -10.27 9.07 -5.98
CA THR A 52 -10.74 8.80 -4.62
C THR A 52 -11.25 7.36 -4.50
N VAL A 53 -12.10 6.92 -5.43
CA VAL A 53 -12.59 5.53 -5.46
C VAL A 53 -11.44 4.55 -5.61
N PHE A 54 -10.49 4.81 -6.51
CA PHE A 54 -9.32 3.96 -6.73
C PHE A 54 -8.51 3.77 -5.44
N MET A 55 -8.22 4.86 -4.72
CA MET A 55 -7.40 4.81 -3.52
C MET A 55 -8.14 4.21 -2.31
N VAL A 56 -9.41 4.55 -2.12
CA VAL A 56 -10.24 3.94 -1.06
C VAL A 56 -10.40 2.44 -1.31
N LEU A 57 -10.68 2.04 -2.55
CA LEU A 57 -10.76 0.62 -2.90
C LEU A 57 -9.42 -0.08 -2.67
N SER A 58 -8.32 0.54 -3.10
CA SER A 58 -6.97 -0.01 -2.91
C SER A 58 -6.65 -0.19 -1.43
N GLY A 59 -6.90 0.82 -0.60
CA GLY A 59 -6.72 0.73 0.85
C GLY A 59 -7.61 -0.34 1.50
N ALA A 60 -8.86 -0.47 1.05
CA ALA A 60 -9.77 -1.50 1.55
C ALA A 60 -9.29 -2.93 1.18
N LEU A 61 -8.78 -3.12 -0.04
CA LEU A 61 -8.17 -4.38 -0.47
C LEU A 61 -6.94 -4.73 0.39
N VAL A 62 -6.08 -3.75 0.68
CA VAL A 62 -4.94 -3.91 1.60
C VAL A 62 -5.40 -4.27 3.02
N PHE A 63 -6.52 -3.73 3.48
CA PHE A 63 -7.05 -4.11 4.79
C PHE A 63 -7.60 -5.56 4.80
N ILE A 64 -8.25 -6.00 3.72
CA ILE A 64 -8.85 -7.35 3.62
C ILE A 64 -7.82 -8.48 3.68
N MET A 65 -6.56 -8.25 3.30
CA MET A 65 -5.51 -9.29 3.40
C MET A 65 -5.05 -9.57 4.84
N MET A 66 -5.45 -8.76 5.83
CA MET A 66 -5.10 -9.00 7.22
C MET A 66 -5.78 -10.28 7.73
N ASN A 67 -5.04 -11.13 8.45
CA ASN A 67 -5.61 -12.36 9.02
C ASN A 67 -6.71 -12.01 10.05
N ILE A 68 -7.64 -12.93 10.33
CA ILE A 68 -8.78 -12.74 11.26
C ILE A 68 -8.40 -13.12 12.71
N LEU A 69 -7.11 -13.17 13.02
CA LEU A 69 -6.66 -13.39 14.40
C LEU A 69 -7.00 -12.16 15.25
N LEU A 70 -7.38 -12.36 16.52
CA LEU A 70 -7.68 -11.24 17.43
C LEU A 70 -6.53 -10.22 17.48
N GLN A 71 -5.28 -10.69 17.42
CA GLN A 71 -4.08 -9.85 17.39
C GLN A 71 -4.08 -8.87 16.22
N THR A 72 -4.42 -9.33 15.02
CA THR A 72 -4.34 -8.51 13.82
C THR A 72 -5.45 -7.47 13.75
N VAL A 73 -6.62 -7.77 14.33
CA VAL A 73 -7.70 -6.79 14.53
C VAL A 73 -7.26 -5.69 15.50
N LEU A 74 -6.62 -6.08 16.60
CA LEU A 74 -6.11 -5.13 17.60
C LEU A 74 -4.97 -4.29 17.03
N ASP A 75 -4.10 -4.86 16.22
CA ASP A 75 -3.05 -4.11 15.52
C ASP A 75 -3.65 -3.10 14.55
N GLY A 76 -4.67 -3.49 13.79
CA GLY A 76 -5.41 -2.56 12.92
C GLY A 76 -6.01 -1.40 13.71
N ALA A 77 -6.67 -1.69 14.83
CA ALA A 77 -7.29 -0.66 15.68
C ALA A 77 -6.25 0.25 16.37
N ALA A 78 -5.23 -0.32 17.00
CA ALA A 78 -4.18 0.42 17.69
C ALA A 78 -3.37 1.28 16.72
N SER A 79 -2.97 0.71 15.58
CA SER A 79 -2.28 1.45 14.53
C SER A 79 -3.17 2.53 13.93
N ALA A 80 -4.49 2.34 13.78
CA ALA A 80 -5.39 3.39 13.28
C ALA A 80 -5.36 4.64 14.17
N VAL A 81 -5.53 4.44 15.47
CA VAL A 81 -5.51 5.53 16.45
C VAL A 81 -4.14 6.22 16.45
N MET A 82 -3.05 5.45 16.50
CA MET A 82 -1.71 6.01 16.55
C MET A 82 -1.29 6.68 15.25
N TRP A 83 -1.68 6.11 14.11
CA TRP A 83 -1.43 6.69 12.80
C TRP A 83 -2.20 8.00 12.61
N TYR A 84 -3.43 8.10 13.12
CA TYR A 84 -4.17 9.35 13.14
C TYR A 84 -3.51 10.41 14.02
N LEU A 85 -3.25 10.08 15.30
CA LEU A 85 -2.78 11.06 16.28
C LEU A 85 -1.38 11.57 15.95
N VAL A 86 -0.45 10.66 15.64
CA VAL A 86 0.98 11.01 15.48
C VAL A 86 1.63 10.44 14.22
N GLY A 87 1.27 9.22 13.81
CA GLY A 87 2.02 8.49 12.79
C GLY A 87 1.99 9.15 11.42
N PHE A 88 0.83 9.59 10.93
CA PHE A 88 0.75 10.28 9.64
C PHE A 88 1.57 11.58 9.63
N GLY A 89 1.58 12.29 10.77
CA GLY A 89 2.39 13.50 10.93
C GLY A 89 3.90 13.22 10.88
N PHE A 90 4.37 12.18 11.59
CA PHE A 90 5.77 11.77 11.50
C PHE A 90 6.16 11.23 10.11
N ALA A 91 5.22 10.60 9.40
CA ALA A 91 5.47 10.04 8.07
C ALA A 91 5.52 11.12 6.98
N TYR A 92 4.53 12.02 6.94
CA TYR A 92 4.30 12.92 5.81
C TYR A 92 4.15 14.40 6.19
N GLY A 93 4.20 14.74 7.49
CA GLY A 93 4.11 16.12 7.96
C GLY A 93 5.35 16.93 7.59
N ILE A 94 5.18 17.91 6.71
CA ILE A 94 6.22 18.87 6.31
C ILE A 94 5.85 20.24 6.88
N GLY A 95 6.46 20.63 7.99
CA GLY A 95 6.29 21.92 8.63
C GLY A 95 7.19 23.03 8.06
N ASP A 96 7.33 24.12 8.81
CA ASP A 96 8.08 25.31 8.38
C ASP A 96 9.61 25.07 8.33
N LYS A 97 10.10 24.05 9.03
CA LYS A 97 11.53 23.67 9.09
C LYS A 97 11.68 22.18 8.75
N PRO A 98 11.44 21.79 7.49
CA PRO A 98 11.48 20.41 7.10
C PRO A 98 12.88 19.82 7.33
N ASN A 99 12.92 18.59 7.82
CA ASN A 99 14.12 17.78 7.93
C ASN A 99 13.89 16.46 7.21
N GLY A 100 14.95 15.75 6.85
CA GLY A 100 14.80 14.48 6.12
C GLY A 100 14.59 13.25 6.99
N PHE A 101 14.63 13.39 8.32
CA PHE A 101 14.60 12.25 9.24
C PHE A 101 13.20 11.94 9.77
N ILE A 102 12.40 12.94 10.11
CA ILE A 102 11.06 12.76 10.66
C ILE A 102 10.17 13.97 10.37
N GLY A 103 8.89 13.75 10.11
CA GLY A 103 7.92 14.81 9.95
C GLY A 103 7.60 15.56 11.25
N ASP A 104 7.18 16.81 11.12
CA ASP A 104 6.96 17.74 12.25
C ASP A 104 5.62 18.51 12.18
N ALA A 105 4.72 18.10 11.28
CA ALA A 105 3.40 18.70 11.08
C ALA A 105 2.30 17.62 10.90
N LEU A 106 1.05 18.03 10.64
CA LEU A 106 -0.10 17.13 10.35
C LEU A 106 -0.49 16.13 11.46
N PHE A 107 -0.09 16.38 12.71
CA PHE A 107 -0.52 15.59 13.87
C PHE A 107 -2.05 15.68 14.05
N GLY A 108 -2.73 14.53 14.16
CA GLY A 108 -4.20 14.49 14.21
C GLY A 108 -4.87 15.03 12.95
N LEU A 109 -4.18 15.01 11.80
CA LEU A 109 -4.59 15.69 10.56
C LEU A 109 -4.90 17.19 10.75
N ALA A 110 -4.32 17.82 11.77
CA ALA A 110 -4.46 19.25 11.98
C ALA A 110 -3.83 20.02 10.81
N ARG A 111 -4.45 21.16 10.45
CA ARG A 111 -3.99 22.05 9.36
C ARG A 111 -3.97 21.36 7.98
N TYR A 112 -4.81 20.35 7.75
CA TYR A 112 -4.85 19.62 6.48
C TYR A 112 -5.06 20.53 5.27
N SER A 113 -5.88 21.59 5.39
CA SER A 113 -6.16 22.52 4.29
C SER A 113 -4.97 23.38 3.83
N SER A 114 -3.86 23.39 4.59
CA SER A 114 -2.66 24.18 4.26
C SER A 114 -1.46 23.34 3.79
N HIS A 115 -1.61 22.02 3.65
CA HIS A 115 -0.49 21.12 3.28
C HIS A 115 -0.95 20.08 2.26
N GLN A 116 -0.32 20.06 1.08
CA GLN A 116 -0.58 19.03 0.05
C GLN A 116 0.17 17.73 0.37
N THR A 117 -0.47 16.58 0.15
CA THR A 117 0.15 15.24 0.26
C THR A 117 0.62 14.73 -1.10
N VAL A 118 1.45 13.67 -1.06
CA VAL A 118 2.09 13.03 -2.25
C VAL A 118 1.08 12.58 -3.31
N THR A 119 -0.19 12.33 -2.95
CA THR A 119 -1.18 11.74 -3.87
C THR A 119 -2.14 12.75 -4.50
N GLY A 120 -2.05 14.06 -4.20
CA GLY A 120 -2.91 15.09 -4.81
C GLY A 120 -4.43 14.88 -4.67
N THR A 121 -4.86 13.92 -3.83
CA THR A 121 -6.22 13.33 -3.82
C THR A 121 -6.76 13.32 -2.40
N GLY A 122 -6.83 14.49 -1.75
CA GLY A 122 -7.44 14.66 -0.43
C GLY A 122 -6.69 13.94 0.70
N GLU A 123 -6.29 14.69 1.73
CA GLU A 123 -5.43 14.21 2.81
C GLU A 123 -6.02 12.99 3.55
N TRP A 124 -7.34 12.82 3.51
CA TRP A 124 -8.11 11.74 4.14
C TRP A 124 -7.95 10.39 3.42
N THR A 125 -7.93 10.43 2.08
CA THR A 125 -7.79 9.22 1.26
C THR A 125 -6.37 8.71 1.32
N SER A 126 -5.37 9.61 1.24
CA SER A 126 -3.96 9.26 1.45
C SER A 126 -3.75 8.69 2.85
N TRP A 127 -4.37 9.31 3.87
CA TRP A 127 -4.31 8.82 5.25
C TRP A 127 -4.82 7.39 5.36
N PHE A 128 -5.99 7.10 4.81
CA PHE A 128 -6.60 5.77 4.87
C PHE A 128 -5.75 4.72 4.15
N PHE A 129 -5.28 5.03 2.95
CA PHE A 129 -4.43 4.12 2.19
C PHE A 129 -3.13 3.82 2.93
N GLN A 130 -2.45 4.85 3.45
CA GLN A 130 -1.19 4.69 4.17
C GLN A 130 -1.37 4.03 5.55
N TRP A 131 -2.52 4.25 6.20
CA TRP A 131 -2.89 3.50 7.41
C TRP A 131 -2.95 2.00 7.12
N ALA A 132 -3.54 1.58 6.00
CA ALA A 132 -3.63 0.17 5.66
C ALA A 132 -2.24 -0.49 5.53
N PHE A 133 -1.24 0.27 5.06
CA PHE A 133 0.17 -0.17 5.01
C PHE A 133 0.81 -0.21 6.40
N CYS A 134 0.55 0.79 7.24
CA CYS A 134 0.96 0.79 8.64
C CYS A 134 0.40 -0.43 9.40
N ALA A 135 -0.89 -0.71 9.24
CA ALA A 135 -1.57 -1.85 9.82
C ALA A 135 -0.96 -3.17 9.31
N THR A 136 -0.61 -3.25 8.03
CA THR A 136 0.11 -4.38 7.44
C THR A 136 1.48 -4.57 8.11
N ALA A 137 2.29 -3.52 8.26
CA ALA A 137 3.59 -3.61 8.92
C ALA A 137 3.47 -4.08 10.38
N ALA A 138 2.47 -3.57 11.10
CA ALA A 138 2.22 -3.91 12.49
C ALA A 138 1.81 -5.38 12.69
N THR A 139 1.10 -5.96 11.74
CA THR A 139 0.58 -7.33 11.85
C THR A 139 1.56 -8.43 11.45
N ILE A 140 2.62 -8.12 10.70
CA ILE A 140 3.61 -9.12 10.29
C ILE A 140 4.18 -9.90 11.50
N PRO A 141 4.54 -9.24 12.63
CA PRO A 141 5.05 -9.97 13.80
C PRO A 141 4.04 -10.86 14.52
N ALA A 142 2.73 -10.65 14.35
CA ALA A 142 1.69 -11.46 14.99
C ALA A 142 1.92 -12.97 14.75
N GLY A 143 2.25 -13.34 13.50
CA GLY A 143 2.52 -14.73 13.13
C GLY A 143 3.83 -15.27 13.70
N ALA A 144 4.84 -14.41 13.85
CA ALA A 144 6.17 -14.80 14.34
C ALA A 144 6.20 -15.11 15.84
N VAL A 145 5.38 -14.39 16.63
CA VAL A 145 5.31 -14.56 18.10
C VAL A 145 4.04 -15.29 18.57
N ALA A 146 3.19 -15.74 17.64
CA ALA A 146 1.93 -16.42 17.93
C ALA A 146 2.06 -17.50 19.01
N GLU A 147 1.00 -17.63 19.84
CA GLU A 147 0.80 -18.63 20.91
C GLU A 147 1.61 -18.42 22.21
N ARG A 148 2.62 -17.55 22.22
CA ARG A 148 3.57 -17.45 23.35
C ARG A 148 3.96 -16.02 23.75
N PHE A 149 3.25 -15.02 23.25
CA PHE A 149 3.52 -13.61 23.59
C PHE A 149 2.68 -13.15 24.79
N ASN A 150 3.19 -12.14 25.50
CA ASN A 150 2.39 -11.42 26.49
C ASN A 150 1.51 -10.38 25.77
N PHE A 151 0.20 -10.45 26.01
CA PHE A 151 -0.79 -9.58 25.33
C PHE A 151 -0.53 -8.09 25.52
N ASN A 152 -0.22 -7.65 26.75
CA ASN A 152 0.01 -6.24 27.06
C ASN A 152 1.29 -5.73 26.38
N ALA A 153 2.34 -6.54 26.39
CA ALA A 153 3.59 -6.21 25.70
C ALA A 153 3.38 -6.07 24.18
N TYR A 154 2.57 -6.95 23.60
CA TYR A 154 2.23 -6.93 22.17
C TYR A 154 1.41 -5.70 21.77
N LEU A 155 0.42 -5.33 22.59
CA LEU A 155 -0.34 -4.10 22.35
C LEU A 155 0.54 -2.85 22.44
N GLY A 156 1.45 -2.79 23.42
CA GLY A 156 2.43 -1.71 23.53
C GLY A 156 3.37 -1.63 22.33
N TYR A 157 3.81 -2.79 21.82
CA TYR A 157 4.59 -2.89 20.58
C TYR A 157 3.82 -2.32 19.38
N SER A 158 2.55 -2.69 19.20
CA SER A 158 1.72 -2.25 18.09
C SER A 158 1.53 -0.72 18.07
N ILE A 159 1.25 -0.15 19.24
CA ILE A 159 1.14 1.29 19.46
C ILE A 159 2.45 1.99 19.09
N PHE A 160 3.59 1.48 19.57
CA PHE A 160 4.89 2.09 19.34
C PHE A 160 5.35 1.97 17.88
N LEU A 161 5.10 0.83 17.24
CA LEU A 161 5.43 0.65 15.83
C LEU A 161 4.60 1.58 14.95
N GLY A 162 3.27 1.57 15.11
CA GLY A 162 2.37 2.38 14.28
C GLY A 162 2.44 3.88 14.56
N GLY A 163 2.79 4.27 15.78
CA GLY A 163 2.89 5.66 16.20
C GLY A 163 4.26 6.30 16.00
N PHE A 164 5.34 5.52 15.87
CA PHE A 164 6.70 6.07 15.80
C PHE A 164 7.61 5.35 14.82
N VAL A 165 7.92 4.07 15.04
CA VAL A 165 8.98 3.38 14.27
C VAL A 165 8.64 3.30 12.78
N TYR A 166 7.46 2.80 12.44
CA TYR A 166 7.03 2.67 11.04
C TYR A 166 6.87 4.03 10.34
N PRO A 167 6.18 5.04 10.92
CA PRO A 167 6.14 6.39 10.37
C PRO A 167 7.49 7.00 10.02
N VAL A 168 8.49 6.82 10.89
CA VAL A 168 9.84 7.35 10.65
C VAL A 168 10.49 6.68 9.44
N VAL A 169 10.34 5.36 9.29
CA VAL A 169 10.83 4.63 8.11
C VAL A 169 10.10 5.08 6.83
N VAL A 170 8.78 5.29 6.91
CA VAL A 170 8.00 5.87 5.81
C VAL A 170 8.55 7.23 5.42
N HIS A 171 8.87 8.09 6.41
CA HIS A 171 9.41 9.41 6.14
C HIS A 171 10.73 9.35 5.36
N TRP A 172 11.63 8.43 5.75
CA TRP A 172 12.94 8.32 5.10
C TRP A 172 12.84 8.01 3.61
N VAL A 173 11.90 7.15 3.22
CA VAL A 173 11.85 6.56 1.87
C VAL A 173 10.77 7.20 0.99
N TRP A 174 9.59 7.49 1.54
CA TRP A 174 8.39 7.91 0.79
C TRP A 174 8.00 9.37 0.99
N CYS A 175 8.47 10.04 2.04
CA CYS A 175 8.28 11.49 2.13
C CYS A 175 9.17 12.18 1.10
N PRO A 176 8.68 13.22 0.38
CA PRO A 176 9.50 13.99 -0.55
C PRO A 176 10.75 14.60 0.09
N THR A 177 10.71 14.92 1.38
CA THR A 177 11.85 15.47 2.13
C THR A 177 12.75 14.39 2.71
N GLY A 178 12.37 13.11 2.60
CA GLY A 178 13.08 11.96 3.16
C GLY A 178 14.53 11.88 2.69
N TRP A 179 15.43 11.58 3.62
CA TRP A 179 16.87 11.53 3.33
C TRP A 179 17.29 10.34 2.44
N LEU A 180 16.49 9.27 2.38
CA LEU A 180 16.81 8.02 1.68
C LEU A 180 16.05 7.88 0.35
N GLY A 181 14.94 8.58 0.17
CA GLY A 181 14.08 8.46 -1.00
C GLY A 181 14.76 8.80 -2.33
N TYR A 182 14.24 8.25 -3.42
CA TYR A 182 14.75 8.44 -4.78
C TYR A 182 14.94 9.92 -5.20
N GLY A 183 14.11 10.83 -4.70
CA GLY A 183 14.14 12.26 -5.04
C GLY A 183 15.09 13.12 -4.19
N THR A 184 15.94 12.52 -3.35
CA THR A 184 16.81 13.27 -2.43
C THR A 184 17.98 13.96 -3.13
N ASP A 185 18.30 15.19 -2.71
CA ASP A 185 19.43 15.98 -3.24
C ASP A 185 20.80 15.37 -2.89
N LYS A 186 20.87 14.58 -1.82
CA LYS A 186 22.11 14.00 -1.29
C LYS A 186 21.97 12.49 -1.10
N PRO A 187 21.90 11.72 -2.19
CA PRO A 187 21.62 10.30 -2.11
C PRO A 187 22.74 9.55 -1.39
N LEU A 188 22.35 8.67 -0.48
CA LEU A 188 23.28 7.74 0.17
C LEU A 188 23.89 6.81 -0.89
N LEU A 189 25.22 6.67 -0.93
CA LEU A 189 25.94 5.86 -1.94
C LEU A 189 25.72 6.30 -3.40
N GLY A 190 25.29 7.54 -3.64
CA GLY A 190 25.10 8.07 -4.99
C GLY A 190 23.80 7.64 -5.69
N ALA A 191 22.92 6.90 -5.01
CA ALA A 191 21.59 6.55 -5.52
C ALA A 191 20.53 6.60 -4.41
N GLY A 192 19.37 7.19 -4.69
CA GLY A 192 18.24 7.15 -3.76
C GLY A 192 17.51 5.80 -3.78
N MET A 193 16.88 5.43 -2.67
CA MET A 193 16.11 4.19 -2.54
C MET A 193 14.79 4.28 -3.31
N ILE A 194 14.52 3.26 -4.09
CA ILE A 194 13.24 3.05 -4.77
C ILE A 194 12.54 1.89 -4.10
N ASP A 195 11.40 2.17 -3.46
CA ASP A 195 10.52 1.15 -2.91
C ASP A 195 9.09 1.46 -3.35
N PHE A 196 8.64 0.78 -4.40
CA PHE A 196 7.39 1.11 -5.09
C PHE A 196 6.15 0.92 -4.21
N ALA A 197 6.09 -0.20 -3.47
CA ALA A 197 4.93 -0.56 -2.66
C ALA A 197 5.29 -1.03 -1.24
N GLY A 198 6.55 -1.04 -0.82
CA GLY A 198 6.91 -1.26 0.58
C GLY A 198 7.57 -2.60 0.86
N SER A 199 8.38 -3.10 -0.08
CA SER A 199 9.23 -4.29 0.17
C SER A 199 10.21 -4.05 1.32
N GLY A 200 10.79 -2.85 1.39
CA GLY A 200 11.57 -2.40 2.54
C GLY A 200 10.68 -1.79 3.61
N VAL A 201 9.94 -0.73 3.25
CA VAL A 201 9.22 0.11 4.21
C VAL A 201 8.22 -0.69 5.04
N VAL A 202 7.46 -1.60 4.43
CA VAL A 202 6.47 -2.45 5.13
C VAL A 202 7.06 -3.80 5.51
N HIS A 203 7.47 -4.60 4.51
CA HIS A 203 7.76 -6.01 4.72
C HIS A 203 9.09 -6.24 5.46
N MET A 204 10.15 -5.47 5.16
CA MET A 204 11.41 -5.57 5.90
C MET A 204 11.27 -5.04 7.32
N THR A 205 10.59 -3.90 7.51
CA THR A 205 10.33 -3.33 8.85
C THR A 205 9.56 -4.31 9.73
N GLY A 206 8.42 -4.81 9.25
CA GLY A 206 7.62 -5.79 9.98
C GLY A 206 8.35 -7.14 10.13
N GLY A 207 9.07 -7.58 9.11
CA GLY A 207 9.85 -8.83 9.15
C GLY A 207 10.97 -8.80 10.18
N LEU A 208 11.71 -7.69 10.27
CA LEU A 208 12.76 -7.51 11.27
C LEU A 208 12.17 -7.39 12.68
N ALA A 209 11.07 -6.66 12.85
CA ALA A 209 10.34 -6.62 14.12
C ALA A 209 9.88 -8.02 14.54
N GLY A 210 9.40 -8.83 13.59
CA GLY A 210 8.98 -10.21 13.82
C GLY A 210 10.14 -11.13 14.19
N LEU A 211 11.30 -10.98 13.52
CA LEU A 211 12.52 -11.73 13.83
C LEU A 211 13.02 -11.42 15.25
N ILE A 212 13.15 -10.14 15.60
CA ILE A 212 13.59 -9.72 16.93
C ILE A 212 12.56 -10.12 17.99
N GLY A 213 11.26 -9.98 17.70
CA GLY A 213 10.18 -10.46 18.57
C GLY A 213 10.26 -11.96 18.83
N ALA A 214 10.43 -12.77 17.79
CA ALA A 214 10.58 -14.22 17.93
C ALA A 214 11.84 -14.61 18.71
N TRP A 215 12.94 -13.89 18.52
CA TRP A 215 14.19 -14.10 19.27
C TRP A 215 14.02 -13.80 20.77
N MET A 216 13.37 -12.68 21.11
CA MET A 216 13.14 -12.29 22.51
C MET A 216 12.17 -13.22 23.24
N VAL A 217 11.10 -13.66 22.56
CA VAL A 217 10.09 -14.57 23.15
C VAL A 217 10.63 -16.00 23.25
N GLY A 218 11.56 -16.38 22.37
CA GLY A 218 12.14 -17.72 22.33
C GLY A 218 11.26 -18.74 21.59
N PRO A 219 11.72 -20.01 21.50
CA PRO A 219 11.03 -21.04 20.75
C PRO A 219 9.73 -21.51 21.41
N ARG A 220 8.85 -22.13 20.61
CA ARG A 220 7.59 -22.72 21.10
C ARG A 220 7.95 -23.95 21.94
N MET A 221 7.15 -24.23 22.96
CA MET A 221 7.29 -25.47 23.72
C MET A 221 7.16 -26.66 22.76
N GLY A 222 8.11 -27.60 22.83
CA GLY A 222 8.15 -28.75 21.93
C GLY A 222 8.65 -28.47 20.51
N ARG A 223 9.10 -27.24 20.18
CA ARG A 223 9.69 -26.93 18.88
C ARG A 223 10.98 -27.70 18.61
N PHE A 224 11.76 -27.95 19.68
CA PHE A 224 13.05 -28.64 19.65
C PHE A 224 13.04 -29.81 20.63
N ASP A 225 13.64 -30.93 20.22
CA ASP A 225 13.83 -32.09 21.09
C ASP A 225 14.97 -31.89 22.10
N ALA A 226 15.26 -32.91 22.92
CA ALA A 226 16.34 -32.87 23.91
C ALA A 226 17.75 -32.67 23.30
N ASN A 227 17.92 -32.96 22.01
CA ASN A 227 19.16 -32.78 21.25
C ASN A 227 19.17 -31.45 20.47
N GLY A 228 18.17 -30.58 20.69
CA GLY A 228 18.01 -29.31 19.97
C GLY A 228 17.56 -29.47 18.53
N GLN A 229 17.12 -30.66 18.10
CA GLN A 229 16.69 -30.89 16.72
C GLN A 229 15.26 -30.38 16.50
N PRO A 230 14.96 -29.75 15.34
CA PRO A 230 13.62 -29.25 15.05
C PRO A 230 12.59 -30.39 14.95
N VAL A 231 11.52 -30.31 15.75
CA VAL A 231 10.37 -31.22 15.69
C VAL A 231 9.29 -30.64 14.77
N HIS A 232 8.78 -31.44 13.84
CA HIS A 232 7.73 -31.00 12.91
C HIS A 232 6.42 -30.71 13.65
N MET A 233 5.93 -29.47 13.56
CA MET A 233 4.64 -29.04 14.12
C MET A 233 3.66 -28.79 12.96
N PRO A 234 2.72 -29.71 12.69
CA PRO A 234 1.79 -29.56 11.58
C PRO A 234 0.85 -28.38 11.81
N GLY A 235 0.45 -27.71 10.73
CA GLY A 235 -0.54 -26.64 10.77
C GLY A 235 -1.92 -27.16 11.19
N HIS A 236 -2.69 -26.32 11.89
CA HIS A 236 -4.00 -26.70 12.40
C HIS A 236 -5.09 -26.87 11.32
N SER A 237 -5.00 -26.15 10.20
CA SER A 237 -5.97 -26.26 9.10
C SER A 237 -5.38 -25.79 7.77
N ALA A 238 -5.33 -26.70 6.78
CA ALA A 238 -4.91 -26.38 5.43
C ALA A 238 -5.91 -25.45 4.71
N ILE A 239 -7.21 -25.58 5.00
CA ILE A 239 -8.27 -24.76 4.41
C ILE A 239 -8.07 -23.29 4.78
N LEU A 240 -7.78 -23.00 6.05
CA LEU A 240 -7.55 -21.63 6.51
C LEU A 240 -6.27 -21.03 5.90
N VAL A 241 -5.23 -21.84 5.69
CA VAL A 241 -4.00 -21.41 4.99
C VAL A 241 -4.30 -21.05 3.54
N VAL A 242 -5.05 -21.89 2.80
CA VAL A 242 -5.42 -21.62 1.41
C VAL A 242 -6.32 -20.39 1.31
N LEU A 243 -7.34 -20.29 2.17
CA LEU A 243 -8.24 -19.14 2.21
C LEU A 243 -7.46 -17.84 2.49
N GLY A 244 -6.59 -17.85 3.51
CA GLY A 244 -5.73 -16.72 3.83
C GLY A 244 -4.80 -16.35 2.68
N THR A 245 -4.24 -17.33 1.96
CA THR A 245 -3.37 -17.10 0.79
C THR A 245 -4.14 -16.44 -0.37
N VAL A 246 -5.38 -16.88 -0.64
CA VAL A 246 -6.23 -16.29 -1.68
C VAL A 246 -6.63 -14.86 -1.31
N LEU A 247 -7.02 -14.61 -0.06
CA LEU A 247 -7.34 -13.26 0.42
C LEU A 247 -6.12 -12.33 0.38
N LEU A 248 -4.94 -12.85 0.75
CA LEU A 248 -3.68 -12.12 0.69
C LEU A 248 -3.30 -11.76 -0.75
N TRP A 249 -3.40 -12.69 -1.70
CA TRP A 249 -3.15 -12.42 -3.10
C TRP A 249 -4.15 -11.39 -3.65
N PHE A 250 -5.44 -11.54 -3.32
CA PHE A 250 -6.47 -10.60 -3.75
C PHE A 250 -6.22 -9.19 -3.20
N GLY A 251 -5.91 -9.05 -1.91
CA GLY A 251 -5.57 -7.76 -1.29
C GLY A 251 -4.31 -7.12 -1.86
N TRP A 252 -3.36 -7.91 -2.35
CA TRP A 252 -2.12 -7.43 -2.96
C TRP A 252 -2.35 -6.59 -4.23
N TYR A 253 -3.51 -6.72 -4.89
CA TYR A 253 -3.89 -5.83 -6.00
C TYR A 253 -4.25 -4.41 -5.52
N GLY A 254 -4.67 -4.23 -4.27
CA GLY A 254 -4.73 -2.90 -3.64
C GLY A 254 -3.35 -2.38 -3.25
N PHE A 255 -2.45 -3.28 -2.86
CA PHE A 255 -1.12 -2.92 -2.37
C PHE A 255 -0.22 -2.42 -3.50
N ASN A 256 0.02 -3.25 -4.51
CA ASN A 256 0.98 -2.95 -5.58
C ASN A 256 0.41 -1.98 -6.62
N PRO A 257 -0.65 -2.30 -7.38
CA PRO A 257 -1.31 -1.35 -8.28
C PRO A 257 -1.73 -0.05 -7.60
N GLY A 258 -2.30 -0.12 -6.39
CA GLY A 258 -2.71 1.07 -5.64
C GLY A 258 -1.57 2.01 -5.29
N SER A 259 -0.33 1.51 -5.22
CA SER A 259 0.87 2.35 -5.04
C SER A 259 1.25 3.16 -6.28
N ALA A 260 0.49 3.10 -7.37
CA ALA A 260 0.50 4.13 -8.41
C ALA A 260 -0.08 5.47 -7.90
N LEU A 261 -0.83 5.46 -6.80
CA LEU A 261 -1.38 6.60 -6.04
C LEU A 261 -2.45 7.45 -6.75
N ILE A 262 -2.37 7.57 -8.08
CA ILE A 262 -3.25 8.36 -8.92
C ILE A 262 -3.37 7.65 -10.28
N VAL A 263 -4.56 7.65 -10.87
CA VAL A 263 -4.83 7.16 -12.23
C VAL A 263 -5.64 8.22 -12.98
N ASP A 264 -4.95 9.26 -13.44
CA ASP A 264 -5.47 10.44 -14.11
C ASP A 264 -5.01 10.58 -15.57
N THR A 265 -3.96 9.85 -15.96
CA THR A 265 -3.37 9.87 -17.30
C THR A 265 -3.19 8.45 -17.83
N VAL A 266 -3.00 8.33 -19.15
CA VAL A 266 -2.66 7.05 -19.78
C VAL A 266 -1.36 6.47 -19.19
N SER A 267 -0.40 7.32 -18.83
CA SER A 267 0.87 6.88 -18.25
C SER A 267 0.68 6.28 -16.86
N SER A 268 -0.04 6.95 -15.96
CA SER A 268 -0.30 6.45 -14.60
C SER A 268 -1.17 5.18 -14.63
N ALA A 269 -2.13 5.09 -15.55
CA ALA A 269 -2.89 3.86 -15.80
C ALA A 269 -2.01 2.69 -16.25
N MET A 270 -1.04 2.92 -17.14
CA MET A 270 -0.10 1.87 -17.58
C MET A 270 0.80 1.40 -16.42
N ILE A 271 1.20 2.28 -15.51
CA ILE A 271 1.99 1.92 -14.32
C ILE A 271 1.17 0.98 -13.41
N ALA A 272 -0.06 1.36 -13.07
CA ALA A 272 -0.96 0.54 -12.25
C ALA A 272 -1.24 -0.83 -12.91
N GLY A 273 -1.52 -0.83 -14.22
CA GLY A 273 -1.74 -2.06 -14.99
C GLY A 273 -0.52 -2.98 -15.04
N ARG A 274 0.67 -2.41 -15.25
CA ARG A 274 1.92 -3.17 -15.23
C ARG A 274 2.18 -3.76 -13.84
N ALA A 275 1.98 -2.98 -12.78
CA ALA A 275 2.10 -3.45 -11.40
C ALA A 275 1.15 -4.61 -11.10
N ALA A 276 -0.09 -4.57 -11.63
CA ALA A 276 -1.05 -5.67 -11.47
C ALA A 276 -0.55 -6.95 -12.14
N VAL A 277 -0.11 -6.87 -13.40
CA VAL A 277 0.44 -8.02 -14.14
C VAL A 277 1.65 -8.61 -13.42
N THR A 278 2.59 -7.78 -13.00
CA THR A 278 3.79 -8.26 -12.28
C THR A 278 3.45 -8.86 -10.92
N THR A 279 2.41 -8.38 -10.24
CA THR A 279 1.92 -8.96 -8.98
C THR A 279 1.41 -10.38 -9.18
N THR A 280 0.58 -10.60 -10.21
CA THR A 280 0.08 -11.94 -10.56
C THR A 280 1.22 -12.88 -10.94
N LEU A 281 2.11 -12.44 -11.83
CA LEU A 281 3.22 -13.26 -12.30
C LEU A 281 4.18 -13.64 -11.17
N SER A 282 4.47 -12.71 -10.25
CA SER A 282 5.36 -12.96 -9.11
C SER A 282 4.76 -13.97 -8.13
N GLY A 283 3.47 -13.80 -7.77
CA GLY A 283 2.77 -14.76 -6.91
C GLY A 283 2.70 -16.17 -7.52
N ALA A 284 2.36 -16.25 -8.81
CA ALA A 284 2.30 -17.52 -9.54
C ALA A 284 3.67 -18.20 -9.63
N ALA A 285 4.71 -17.48 -10.02
CA ALA A 285 6.07 -18.01 -10.12
C ALA A 285 6.59 -18.47 -8.75
N GLY A 286 6.34 -17.71 -7.69
CA GLY A 286 6.68 -18.09 -6.32
C GLY A 286 6.01 -19.38 -5.89
N GLY A 287 4.68 -19.50 -6.09
CA GLY A 287 3.94 -20.71 -5.76
C GLY A 287 4.42 -21.95 -6.52
N LEU A 288 4.63 -21.84 -7.83
CA LEU A 288 5.15 -22.93 -8.66
C LEU A 288 6.58 -23.33 -8.26
N THR A 289 7.43 -22.37 -7.93
CA THR A 289 8.80 -22.63 -7.46
C THR A 289 8.79 -23.37 -6.13
N CYS A 290 7.96 -22.95 -5.17
CA CYS A 290 7.79 -23.63 -3.89
C CYS A 290 7.33 -25.08 -4.07
N LEU A 291 6.34 -25.31 -4.95
CA LEU A 291 5.87 -26.66 -5.26
C LEU A 291 6.97 -27.52 -5.90
N ALA A 292 7.69 -26.98 -6.88
CA ALA A 292 8.79 -27.70 -7.53
C ALA A 292 9.88 -28.10 -6.52
N LEU A 293 10.27 -27.18 -5.63
CA LEU A 293 11.26 -27.44 -4.58
C LEU A 293 10.75 -28.49 -3.58
N ALA A 294 9.47 -28.45 -3.21
CA ALA A 294 8.87 -29.42 -2.29
C ALA A 294 8.91 -30.84 -2.89
N VAL A 295 8.52 -30.99 -4.16
CA VAL A 295 8.56 -32.27 -4.88
C VAL A 295 9.99 -32.80 -5.00
N ILE A 296 10.96 -31.93 -5.34
CA ILE A 296 12.38 -32.31 -5.51
C ILE A 296 13.00 -32.75 -4.17
N ARG A 297 12.81 -31.96 -3.09
CA ARG A 297 13.47 -32.23 -1.80
C ARG A 297 12.84 -33.37 -1.03
N HIS A 298 11.52 -33.46 -1.03
CA HIS A 298 10.81 -34.39 -0.15
C HIS A 298 10.37 -35.68 -0.86
N ARG A 299 10.67 -35.84 -2.17
CA ARG A 299 10.15 -36.93 -3.03
C ARG A 299 8.64 -37.12 -2.85
N VAL A 300 7.93 -36.02 -2.61
CA VAL A 300 6.50 -36.04 -2.31
C VAL A 300 5.79 -36.45 -3.59
N SER A 301 5.04 -37.56 -3.51
CA SER A 301 4.09 -37.88 -4.56
C SER A 301 3.03 -36.79 -4.56
N ILE A 302 2.77 -36.17 -5.71
CA ILE A 302 1.65 -35.23 -5.92
C ILE A 302 0.33 -35.85 -5.42
N LYS A 303 0.22 -37.19 -5.46
CA LYS A 303 -0.92 -37.93 -4.90
C LYS A 303 -1.05 -37.78 -3.38
N THR A 304 -0.01 -37.50 -2.61
CA THR A 304 -0.08 -37.38 -1.14
C THR A 304 -0.49 -35.99 -0.68
N GLU A 305 -0.14 -34.94 -1.43
CA GLU A 305 -0.61 -33.56 -1.17
C GLU A 305 -2.02 -33.32 -1.72
N CYS A 306 -2.35 -33.85 -2.91
CA CYS A 306 -3.73 -33.81 -3.43
C CYS A 306 -4.66 -34.84 -2.76
N ASN A 307 -4.15 -35.96 -2.21
CA ASN A 307 -4.89 -36.87 -1.33
C ASN A 307 -4.59 -36.64 0.16
N ILE A 308 -4.33 -35.39 0.60
CA ILE A 308 -4.80 -35.04 1.95
C ILE A 308 -6.29 -35.33 1.88
N LYS A 309 -6.71 -36.43 2.49
CA LYS A 309 -8.09 -36.91 2.46
C LYS A 309 -8.99 -35.75 2.87
N TRP A 310 -9.67 -35.20 1.88
CA TRP A 310 -10.72 -34.18 2.00
C TRP A 310 -12.02 -34.80 2.54
N TRP A 311 -11.91 -35.70 3.53
CA TRP A 311 -13.05 -36.38 4.15
C TRP A 311 -13.01 -36.12 5.66
#